data_AF-A0A6A4PXS1-F1
#
_entry.id   AF-A0A6A4PXS1-F1
#
_cell.length_a   1.000
_cell.length_b   1.000
_cell.length_c   1.000
_cell.angle_alpha   90.00
_cell.angle_beta   90.00
_cell.angle_gamma   90.00
#
_symmetry.space_group_name_H-M   'P 1'
#
loop_
_entity.id
_entity.type
_entity.pdbx_description
1 polymer ?
#
loop_
_entity_poly.entity_id
_entity_poly.type
_entity_poly.pdbx_seq_one_letter_code
_entity_poly.pdbx_strand_id
1 'polypeptide(L)'
;MKVLKLPTSENRPLPYILTLVPPLILSLLDPEIFFKALDFAGTYGVLVLFGVIPAAMSWSDRYSKSSPSMNLPELVPGGRITLIMVLGGSGYVLLSELIENFQHL
;
A
#
# COMPACT_ATOMS: atom_id res chain seq x y z
N MET A 1 -5.30 41.62 4.52
CA MET A 1 -4.78 40.49 3.70
C MET A 1 -3.50 39.99 4.35
N LYS A 2 -3.59 38.98 5.24
CA LYS A 2 -2.43 38.40 5.93
C LYS A 2 -1.79 37.41 4.96
N VAL A 3 -0.65 37.79 4.39
CA VAL A 3 0.13 36.95 3.49
C VAL A 3 0.55 35.70 4.28
N LEU A 4 0.09 34.53 3.86
CA LEU A 4 0.57 33.25 4.39
C LEU A 4 2.08 33.21 4.15
N LYS A 5 2.85 33.39 5.22
CA LYS A 5 4.30 33.21 5.22
C LYS A 5 4.54 31.70 5.23
N LEU A 6 4.58 31.11 4.04
CA LEU A 6 4.95 29.71 3.86
C LEU A 6 6.34 29.54 4.47
N PRO A 7 6.57 28.52 5.32
CA PRO A 7 7.90 28.22 5.79
C PRO A 7 8.77 27.96 4.56
N THR A 8 9.72 28.86 4.30
CA THR A 8 10.79 28.65 3.33
C THR A 8 11.33 27.25 3.54
N SER A 9 11.18 26.40 2.52
CA SER A 9 11.69 25.03 2.53
C SER A 9 13.17 25.09 2.83
N GLU A 10 13.55 24.65 4.02
CA GLU A 10 14.94 24.38 4.34
C GLU A 10 15.38 23.28 3.37
N ASN A 11 16.28 23.63 2.43
CA ASN A 11 16.81 22.68 1.47
C ASN A 11 17.62 21.64 2.25
N ARG A 12 16.96 20.56 2.67
CA ARG A 12 17.61 19.39 3.28
C ARG A 12 17.91 18.41 2.15
N PRO A 13 19.11 18.42 1.55
CA PRO A 13 19.46 17.49 0.48
C PRO A 13 19.63 16.05 1.01
N LEU A 14 19.84 15.90 2.32
CA LEU A 14 20.07 14.61 2.98
C LEU A 14 19.00 13.55 2.65
N PRO A 15 17.68 13.79 2.82
CA PRO A 15 16.66 12.83 2.43
C PRO A 15 16.73 12.44 0.95
N TYR A 16 16.95 13.40 0.05
CA TYR A 16 17.02 13.11 -1.39
C TYR A 16 18.20 12.20 -1.72
N ILE A 17 19.38 12.52 -1.19
CA ILE A 17 20.58 11.71 -1.36
C ILE A 17 20.34 10.30 -0.79
N LEU A 18 19.73 10.20 0.40
CA LEU A 18 19.48 8.92 1.05
C LEU A 18 18.39 8.09 0.36
N THR A 19 17.45 8.71 -0.35
CA THR A 19 16.45 7.98 -1.14
C THR A 19 16.97 7.56 -2.51
N LEU A 20 17.97 8.27 -3.06
CA LEU A 20 18.41 8.06 -4.45
C LEU A 20 19.71 7.27 -4.52
N VAL A 21 20.70 7.59 -3.69
CA VAL A 21 22.05 7.03 -3.77
C VAL A 21 22.11 5.55 -3.38
N PRO A 22 21.50 5.09 -2.27
CA PRO A 22 21.57 3.67 -1.90
C PRO A 22 20.93 2.74 -2.96
N PRO A 23 19.72 3.02 -3.48
CA PRO A 23 19.14 2.19 -4.54
C PRO A 23 19.94 2.25 -5.85
N LEU A 24 20.51 3.41 -6.18
CA LEU A 24 21.35 3.57 -7.37
C LEU A 24 22.63 2.74 -7.28
N ILE A 25 23.30 2.72 -6.12
CA ILE A 25 24.47 1.88 -5.89
C ILE A 25 24.09 0.40 -6.02
N LEU A 26 23.00 -0.03 -5.39
CA LEU A 26 22.54 -1.42 -5.48
C LEU A 26 22.20 -1.80 -6.92
N SER A 27 21.52 -0.93 -7.67
CA SER A 27 21.19 -1.16 -9.09
C SER A 27 22.42 -1.29 -10.00
N LEU A 28 23.54 -0.64 -9.65
CA LEU A 28 24.79 -0.72 -10.41
C LEU A 28 25.64 -1.94 -10.05
N LEU A 29 25.57 -2.42 -8.79
CA LEU A 29 26.29 -3.60 -8.33
C LEU A 29 25.59 -4.89 -8.76
N ASP A 30 24.30 -4.98 -8.48
CA ASP A 30 23.47 -6.12 -8.81
C ASP A 30 22.03 -5.65 -9.08
N PRO A 31 21.64 -5.51 -10.36
CA PRO A 31 20.31 -5.04 -10.71
C PRO A 31 19.22 -6.01 -10.23
N GLU A 32 19.52 -7.30 -10.07
CA GLU A 32 18.54 -8.32 -9.69
C GLU A 32 17.98 -8.06 -8.27
N ILE A 33 18.84 -7.65 -7.34
CA ILE A 33 18.44 -7.32 -5.96
C ILE A 33 17.53 -6.08 -5.93
N PHE A 34 17.86 -5.06 -6.73
CA PHE A 34 17.04 -3.85 -6.80
C PHE A 34 15.66 -4.14 -7.39
N PHE A 35 15.59 -4.92 -8.49
CA PHE A 35 14.31 -5.29 -9.08
C PHE A 35 13.46 -6.17 -8.16
N LYS A 36 14.05 -7.17 -7.48
CA LYS A 36 13.33 -7.97 -6.46
C LYS A 36 12.76 -7.12 -5.33
N ALA A 37 13.56 -6.19 -4.80
CA ALA A 37 13.11 -5.29 -3.74
C ALA A 37 12.01 -4.33 -4.23
N LEU A 38 12.11 -3.84 -5.47
CA LEU A 38 11.11 -2.98 -6.10
C LEU A 38 9.80 -3.72 -6.36
N ASP A 39 9.86 -4.94 -6.86
CA ASP A 39 8.68 -5.79 -7.09
C ASP A 39 8.00 -6.15 -5.77
N PHE A 40 8.78 -6.42 -4.71
CA PHE A 40 8.24 -6.59 -3.37
C PHE A 40 7.56 -5.32 -2.86
N ALA A 41 8.21 -4.16 -2.96
CA ALA A 41 7.61 -2.90 -2.53
C ALA A 41 6.32 -2.56 -3.33
N GLY A 42 6.32 -2.84 -4.64
CA GLY A 42 5.20 -2.62 -5.53
C GLY A 42 4.03 -3.56 -5.24
N THR A 43 4.25 -4.87 -5.30
CA THR A 43 3.20 -5.88 -5.11
C THR A 43 2.62 -5.82 -3.70
N TYR A 44 3.46 -5.81 -2.67
CA TYR A 44 2.97 -5.82 -1.29
C TYR A 44 2.40 -4.46 -0.87
N GLY A 45 3.11 -3.38 -1.18
CA GLY A 45 2.66 -2.03 -0.84
C GLY A 45 1.31 -1.70 -1.48
N VAL A 46 1.18 -1.94 -2.79
CA VAL A 46 -0.05 -1.62 -3.53
C VAL A 46 -1.20 -2.53 -3.09
N LEU A 47 -1.00 -3.85 -2.99
CA LEU A 47 -2.07 -4.77 -2.59
C LEU A 47 -2.54 -4.55 -1.15
N VAL A 48 -1.64 -4.18 -0.24
CA VAL A 48 -2.03 -3.85 1.14
C VAL A 48 -2.80 -2.53 1.18
N LEU A 49 -2.24 -1.47 0.58
CA LEU A 49 -2.83 -0.12 0.66
C LEU A 49 -4.13 0.03 -0.13
N PHE A 50 -4.26 -0.62 -1.29
CA PHE A 50 -5.41 -0.47 -2.18
C PHE A 50 -6.32 -1.71 -2.22
N GLY A 51 -5.82 -2.89 -1.87
CA GLY A 51 -6.63 -4.11 -1.77
C GLY A 51 -7.14 -4.33 -0.35
N VAL A 52 -6.24 -4.58 0.58
CA VAL A 52 -6.57 -5.04 1.94
C VAL A 52 -7.17 -3.92 2.79
N ILE A 53 -6.54 -2.75 2.86
CA ILE A 53 -6.97 -1.64 3.73
C ILE A 53 -8.37 -1.13 3.35
N PRO A 54 -8.69 -0.82 2.07
CA PRO A 54 -10.02 -0.33 1.71
C PRO A 54 -11.10 -1.39 1.89
N ALA A 55 -10.78 -2.66 1.60
CA ALA A 55 -11.68 -3.77 1.86
C ALA A 55 -11.98 -3.91 3.36
N ALA A 56 -10.96 -3.88 4.22
CA ALA A 56 -11.10 -3.93 5.67
C ALA A 56 -11.85 -2.72 6.23
N MET A 57 -11.59 -1.51 5.73
CA MET A 57 -12.34 -0.30 6.10
C MET A 57 -13.83 -0.43 5.77
N SER A 58 -14.16 -0.93 4.57
CA SER A 58 -15.55 -1.13 4.16
C SER A 58 -16.25 -2.29 4.88
N TRP A 59 -15.50 -3.27 5.38
CA TRP A 59 -16.01 -4.34 6.24
C TRP A 59 -16.27 -3.79 7.65
N SER A 60 -15.31 -3.09 8.24
CA SER A 60 -15.46 -2.45 9.54
C SER A 60 -16.69 -1.53 9.58
N ASP A 61 -16.88 -0.66 8.58
CA ASP A 61 -18.04 0.24 8.52
C ASP A 61 -19.39 -0.51 8.41
N ARG A 62 -19.42 -1.66 7.71
CA ARG A 62 -20.63 -2.48 7.53
C ARG A 62 -20.99 -3.36 8.74
N TYR A 63 -20.03 -3.84 9.52
CA TYR A 63 -20.26 -4.84 10.58
C TYR A 63 -19.96 -4.39 12.01
N SER A 64 -19.19 -3.32 12.21
CA SER A 64 -18.85 -2.85 13.56
C SER A 64 -19.89 -1.93 14.20
N LYS A 65 -21.00 -1.60 13.52
CA LYS A 65 -22.11 -0.83 14.10
C LYS A 65 -23.13 -1.74 14.80
N SER A 66 -22.95 -1.93 16.10
CA SER A 66 -23.96 -2.42 17.05
C SER A 66 -25.01 -1.34 17.39
N SER A 67 -25.50 -0.57 16.41
CA SER A 67 -26.64 0.33 16.63
C SER A 67 -27.41 0.65 15.34
N PRO A 68 -28.75 0.64 15.38
CA PRO A 68 -29.59 0.84 14.22
C PRO A 68 -29.79 2.34 14.00
N SER A 69 -28.85 3.02 13.34
CA SER A 69 -29.16 4.36 12.84
C SER A 69 -28.22 4.81 11.75
N MET A 70 -28.85 5.41 10.74
CA MET A 70 -28.27 6.10 9.59
C MET A 70 -27.89 5.16 8.44
N ASN A 71 -28.86 5.02 7.52
CA ASN A 71 -28.65 4.62 6.13
C ASN A 71 -27.62 5.56 5.49
N LEU A 72 -26.33 5.29 5.64
CA LEU A 72 -25.33 5.87 4.74
C LEU A 72 -25.51 5.16 3.39
N PRO A 73 -25.56 5.89 2.26
CA PRO A 73 -25.57 5.27 0.94
C PRO A 73 -24.32 4.39 0.83
N GLU A 74 -24.52 3.16 0.34
CA GLU A 74 -23.47 2.17 0.20
C GLU A 74 -22.35 2.74 -0.68
N LEU A 75 -21.23 3.13 -0.06
CA LEU A 75 -20.16 3.88 -0.73
C LEU A 75 -19.40 3.05 -1.77
N VAL A 76 -19.63 1.73 -1.80
CA VAL A 76 -19.12 0.81 -2.82
C VAL A 76 -20.20 -0.24 -3.16
N PRO A 77 -20.73 -0.26 -4.40
CA PRO A 77 -21.63 -1.32 -4.83
C PRO A 77 -20.84 -2.63 -4.88
N GLY A 78 -21.29 -3.62 -4.12
CA GLY A 78 -20.58 -4.89 -3.98
C GLY A 78 -20.65 -5.36 -2.54
N GLY A 79 -21.56 -6.30 -2.28
CA GLY A 79 -21.80 -6.86 -0.96
C GLY A 79 -20.64 -7.72 -0.43
N ARG A 80 -20.96 -8.64 0.46
CA ARG A 80 -19.95 -9.46 1.19
C ARG A 80 -19.04 -10.29 0.27
N ILE A 81 -19.59 -10.76 -0.86
CA ILE A 81 -18.89 -11.67 -1.79
C ILE A 81 -17.76 -10.94 -2.52
N THR A 82 -17.98 -9.71 -2.98
CA THR A 82 -16.94 -8.94 -3.67
C THR A 82 -15.81 -8.59 -2.71
N LEU A 83 -16.12 -8.27 -1.45
CA LEU A 83 -15.08 -8.03 -0.44
C LEU A 83 -14.23 -9.26 -0.15
N ILE A 84 -14.86 -10.44 0.02
CA ILE A 84 -14.12 -11.69 0.25
C ILE A 84 -13.28 -12.05 -0.97
N MET A 85 -13.79 -11.83 -2.20
CA MET A 85 -12.99 -12.06 -3.41
C MET A 85 -11.79 -11.11 -3.49
N VAL A 86 -11.94 -9.82 -3.16
CA VAL A 86 -10.83 -8.85 -3.20
C VAL A 86 -9.81 -9.15 -2.10
N LEU A 87 -10.25 -9.40 -0.86
CA LEU A 87 -9.37 -9.78 0.25
C LEU A 87 -8.67 -11.11 -0.01
N GLY A 88 -9.41 -12.11 -0.48
CA GLY A 88 -8.90 -13.44 -0.81
C GLY A 88 -7.95 -13.41 -2.00
N GLY A 89 -8.30 -12.71 -3.08
CA GLY A 89 -7.44 -12.54 -4.25
C GLY A 89 -6.17 -11.76 -3.94
N SER A 90 -6.28 -10.63 -3.22
CA SER A 90 -5.11 -9.88 -2.78
C SER A 90 -4.24 -10.70 -1.82
N GLY A 91 -4.86 -11.39 -0.86
CA GLY A 91 -4.18 -12.27 0.08
C GLY A 91 -3.48 -13.44 -0.61
N TYR A 92 -4.09 -14.04 -1.62
CA TYR A 92 -3.51 -15.13 -2.41
C TYR A 92 -2.25 -14.66 -3.15
N VAL A 93 -2.33 -13.53 -3.86
CA VAL A 93 -1.18 -12.96 -4.59
C VAL A 93 -0.04 -12.59 -3.64
N LEU A 94 -0.37 -12.02 -2.47
CA LEU A 94 0.64 -11.74 -1.43
C LEU A 94 1.32 -13.02 -0.92
N LEU A 95 0.55 -14.09 -0.72
CA LEU A 95 1.08 -15.37 -0.24
C LEU A 95 1.94 -16.07 -1.29
N SER A 96 1.51 -16.05 -2.56
CA SER A 96 2.26 -16.66 -3.66
C SER A 96 3.58 -15.94 -3.86
N GLU A 97 3.57 -14.61 -3.89
CA GLU A 97 4.77 -13.79 -4.04
C GLU A 97 5.75 -14.00 -2.87
N LEU A 98 5.23 -14.30 -1.68
CA LEU A 98 6.03 -14.53 -0.47
C LEU A 98 6.72 -15.87 -0.51
N ILE A 99 5.97 -16.92 -0.84
CA ILE A 99 6.49 -18.28 -0.96
C ILE A 99 7.54 -18.34 -2.07
N GLU A 100 7.26 -17.71 -3.21
CA GLU A 100 8.17 -17.71 -4.37
C GLU A 100 9.46 -16.94 -4.08
N ASN A 101 9.39 -15.77 -3.43
CA ASN A 101 10.59 -15.06 -2.98
C ASN A 101 11.41 -15.85 -1.93
N PHE A 102 10.75 -16.56 -1.01
CA PHE A 102 11.43 -17.39 -0.01
C PHE A 102 12.08 -18.64 -0.60
N GLN A 103 11.55 -19.19 -1.69
CA GLN A 103 12.15 -20.34 -2.37
C GLN A 103 13.33 -19.97 -3.28
N HIS A 104 13.47 -18.68 -3.63
CA HIS A 104 14.53 -18.17 -4.50
C HIS A 104 15.70 -17.51 -3.73
N LEU A 105 15.61 -17.48 -2.40
CA LEU A 105 16.66 -17.10 -1.42
C LEU A 105 17.49 -18.32 -1.01
#